data_AF-A0A0F4TJ67-F1
#
_entry.id   AF-A0A0F4TJ67-F1
#
_cell.length_a   1.000
_cell.length_b   1.000
_cell.length_c   1.000
_cell.angle_alpha   90.00
_cell.angle_beta   90.00
_cell.angle_gamma   90.00
#
_symmetry.space_group_name_H-M   'P 1'
#
loop_
_entity.id
_entity.type
_entity.pdbx_description
1 polymer ?
#
loop_
_entity_poly.entity_id
_entity_poly.type
_entity_poly.pdbx_seq_one_letter_code
_entity_poly.pdbx_strand_id
1 'polypeptide(L)'
;MEVSFKSDADAFDFIERMIESIVLAFTALEAFVNEIIPEDYFYAHHNRSDVVLEASSKPTIERHIRIDTKLTAVLPEILKCSSPKGTRCWQGYRQLKTTRDRIVHMKTLDRRSSGPEVESVWKAIILSPAPHLAAKAVIDHFAVHMQDKPAWLINFPNTR
;
A
#
# COMPACT_ATOMS: atom_id res chain seq x y z
N MET A 1 4.54 20.91 13.07
CA MET A 1 4.08 20.01 14.13
C MET A 1 5.31 19.61 14.92
N GLU A 2 5.32 19.89 16.21
CA GLU A 2 6.43 19.51 17.11
C GLU A 2 6.09 18.13 17.69
N VAL A 3 7.02 17.18 17.58
CA VAL A 3 6.86 15.82 18.11
C VAL A 3 7.82 15.67 19.27
N SER A 4 7.31 15.28 20.43
CA SER A 4 8.12 15.02 21.62
C SER A 4 7.81 13.64 22.20
N PHE A 5 8.85 12.99 22.71
CA PHE A 5 8.77 11.71 23.42
C PHE A 5 9.15 11.94 24.87
N LYS A 6 8.58 11.16 25.80
CA LYS A 6 8.87 11.29 27.24
C LYS A 6 10.26 10.75 27.58
N SER A 7 10.76 9.81 26.78
CA SER A 7 12.07 9.19 26.90
C SER A 7 12.58 8.74 25.54
N ASP A 8 13.87 8.46 25.45
CA ASP A 8 14.45 7.84 24.26
C ASP A 8 13.84 6.45 24.00
N ALA A 9 13.55 5.69 25.06
CA ALA A 9 12.91 4.39 24.95
C ALA A 9 11.54 4.48 24.26
N ASP A 10 10.71 5.45 24.65
CA ASP A 10 9.41 5.68 23.99
C ASP A 10 9.58 6.07 22.51
N ALA A 11 10.64 6.79 22.17
CA ALA A 11 10.94 7.17 20.80
C ALA A 11 11.32 5.94 19.94
N PHE A 12 12.19 5.07 20.46
CA PHE A 12 12.54 3.81 19.79
C PHE A 12 11.33 2.89 19.63
N ASP A 13 10.57 2.65 20.70
CA ASP A 13 9.34 1.85 20.69
C ASP A 13 8.33 2.34 19.65
N PHE A 14 8.14 3.66 19.56
CA PHE A 14 7.26 4.26 18.57
C PHE A 14 7.75 4.00 17.14
N ILE A 15 9.03 4.24 16.87
CA ILE A 15 9.60 4.06 15.52
C ILE A 15 9.50 2.59 15.10
N GLU A 16 9.82 1.65 15.99
CA GLU A 16 9.72 0.21 15.73
C GLU A 16 8.28 -0.19 15.38
N ARG A 17 7.31 0.19 16.22
CA ARG A 17 5.89 -0.08 15.97
C ARG A 17 5.37 0.56 14.69
N MET A 18 5.83 1.77 14.36
CA MET A 18 5.45 2.42 13.11
C MET A 18 6.02 1.71 11.89
N ILE A 19 7.28 1.27 11.95
CA ILE A 19 7.90 0.48 10.88
C ILE A 19 7.11 -0.82 10.68
N GLU A 20 6.83 -1.56 11.75
CA GLU A 20 6.00 -2.78 11.72
C GLU A 20 4.64 -2.49 11.09
N SER A 21 3.94 -1.46 11.55
CA SER A 21 2.61 -1.11 11.06
C SER A 21 2.62 -0.72 9.58
N ILE A 22 3.64 0.00 9.10
CA ILE A 22 3.79 0.38 7.69
C ILE A 22 3.99 -0.86 6.82
N VAL A 23 4.88 -1.76 7.21
CA VAL A 23 5.16 -2.99 6.47
C VAL A 23 3.91 -3.87 6.43
N LEU A 24 3.29 -4.12 7.59
CA LEU A 24 2.10 -4.97 7.70
C LEU A 24 0.90 -4.41 6.96
N ALA A 25 0.66 -3.10 7.00
CA ALA A 25 -0.42 -2.46 6.26
C ALA A 25 -0.24 -2.62 4.74
N PHE A 26 1.00 -2.51 4.26
CA PHE A 26 1.30 -2.74 2.84
C PHE A 26 1.14 -4.21 2.46
N THR A 27 1.63 -5.14 3.30
CA THR A 27 1.44 -6.58 3.10
C THR A 27 -0.04 -6.97 3.09
N ALA A 28 -0.87 -6.35 3.93
CA ALA A 28 -2.32 -6.56 3.92
C ALA A 28 -2.96 -6.15 2.58
N LEU A 29 -2.49 -5.06 1.95
CA LEU A 29 -2.94 -4.69 0.60
C LEU A 29 -2.54 -5.72 -0.44
N GLU A 30 -1.31 -6.24 -0.39
CA GLU A 30 -0.85 -7.30 -1.30
C GLU A 30 -1.68 -8.58 -1.15
N ALA A 31 -1.92 -8.99 0.09
CA ALA A 31 -2.76 -10.15 0.40
C ALA A 31 -4.19 -9.96 -0.11
N PHE A 32 -4.82 -8.82 0.20
CA PHE A 32 -6.18 -8.48 -0.26
C PHE A 32 -6.32 -8.54 -1.77
N VAL A 33 -5.37 -7.95 -2.50
CA VAL A 33 -5.39 -7.96 -3.97
C VAL A 33 -5.27 -9.38 -4.51
N ASN A 34 -4.35 -10.18 -3.98
CA ASN A 34 -4.14 -11.56 -4.43
C ASN A 34 -5.36 -12.45 -4.13
N GLU A 35 -6.02 -12.24 -2.99
CA GLU A 35 -7.24 -12.97 -2.59
C GLU A 35 -8.42 -12.70 -3.55
N ILE A 36 -8.56 -11.45 -4.04
CA ILE A 36 -9.67 -11.09 -4.94
C ILE A 36 -9.50 -11.66 -6.34
N ILE A 37 -8.27 -11.85 -6.82
CA ILE A 37 -8.04 -12.30 -8.19
C ILE A 37 -8.57 -13.74 -8.38
N PRO A 38 -9.55 -13.97 -9.28
CA PRO A 38 -10.06 -15.30 -9.57
C PRO A 38 -9.00 -16.19 -10.23
N GLU A 39 -9.13 -17.51 -10.04
CA GLU A 39 -8.14 -18.46 -10.56
C GLU A 39 -8.11 -18.53 -12.09
N ASP A 40 -9.25 -18.31 -12.72
CA ASP A 40 -9.47 -18.30 -14.16
C ASP A 40 -9.29 -16.93 -14.81
N TYR A 41 -8.93 -15.90 -14.03
CA TYR A 41 -8.68 -14.57 -14.55
C TYR A 41 -7.31 -14.45 -15.25
N PHE A 42 -7.31 -13.75 -16.39
CA PHE A 42 -6.11 -13.41 -17.15
C PHE A 42 -6.03 -11.90 -17.36
N TYR A 43 -4.89 -11.31 -17.02
CA TYR A 43 -4.62 -9.89 -17.26
C TYR A 43 -3.88 -9.69 -18.58
N ALA A 44 -4.56 -9.08 -19.56
CA ALA A 44 -3.95 -8.71 -20.83
C ALA A 44 -3.20 -7.38 -20.72
N HIS A 45 -1.93 -7.35 -21.12
CA HIS A 45 -1.12 -6.14 -21.13
C HIS A 45 -0.04 -6.19 -22.22
N HIS A 46 0.44 -5.02 -22.65
CA HIS A 46 1.57 -4.94 -23.57
C HIS A 46 2.87 -5.22 -22.83
N ASN A 47 3.77 -5.99 -23.45
CA ASN A 47 5.14 -6.12 -22.96
C ASN A 47 5.96 -4.85 -23.30
N ARG A 48 7.25 -4.81 -22.96
CA ARG A 48 8.21 -3.73 -23.22
C ARG A 48 8.27 -3.24 -24.68
N SER A 49 7.70 -4.00 -25.62
CA SER A 49 7.35 -3.54 -26.96
C SER A 49 5.82 -3.50 -27.09
N ASP A 50 5.28 -2.36 -27.53
CA ASP A 50 3.82 -2.15 -27.74
C ASP A 50 3.19 -3.09 -28.79
N VAL A 51 3.98 -3.99 -29.39
CA VAL A 51 3.61 -4.88 -30.47
C VAL A 51 3.02 -6.20 -29.97
N VAL A 52 3.39 -6.68 -28.77
CA VAL A 52 2.96 -7.99 -28.26
C VAL A 52 2.06 -7.83 -27.05
N LEU A 53 0.83 -8.34 -27.16
CA LEU A 53 -0.13 -8.46 -26.07
C LEU A 53 0.13 -9.79 -25.33
N GLU A 54 0.42 -9.72 -24.03
CA GLU A 54 0.61 -10.89 -23.17
C GLU A 54 -0.55 -11.04 -22.20
N ALA A 55 -1.02 -12.28 -22.00
CA ALA A 55 -2.01 -12.64 -21.00
C ALA A 55 -1.31 -13.27 -19.79
N SER A 56 -1.37 -12.61 -18.64
CA SER A 56 -0.83 -13.15 -17.38
C SER A 56 -1.91 -13.89 -16.60
N SER A 57 -1.66 -15.17 -16.30
CA SER A 57 -2.47 -15.94 -15.34
C SER A 57 -2.31 -15.40 -13.91
N LYS A 58 -3.22 -15.78 -13.00
CA LYS A 58 -3.15 -15.38 -11.60
C LYS A 58 -1.77 -15.61 -10.93
N PRO A 59 -1.12 -16.79 -11.02
CA PRO A 59 0.21 -16.97 -10.41
C PRO A 59 1.27 -15.98 -10.94
N THR A 60 1.16 -15.60 -12.21
CA THR A 60 2.03 -14.59 -12.82
C THR A 60 1.68 -13.19 -12.33
N ILE A 61 0.38 -12.86 -12.24
CA ILE A 61 -0.10 -11.59 -11.69
C ILE A 61 0.40 -11.42 -10.25
N GLU A 62 0.19 -12.41 -9.40
CA GLU A 62 0.57 -12.38 -7.98
C GLU A 62 2.05 -12.06 -7.78
N ARG A 63 2.93 -12.68 -8.57
CA ARG A 63 4.38 -12.60 -8.39
C ARG A 63 5.06 -11.44 -9.14
N HIS A 64 4.59 -11.11 -10.34
CA HIS A 64 5.35 -10.25 -11.25
C HIS A 64 4.67 -8.92 -11.56
N ILE A 65 3.34 -8.84 -11.43
CA ILE A 65 2.63 -7.60 -11.68
C ILE A 65 2.75 -6.71 -10.45
N ARG A 66 3.12 -5.45 -10.66
CA ARG A 66 3.27 -4.47 -9.58
C ARG A 66 1.92 -4.21 -8.93
N ILE A 67 1.89 -4.07 -7.62
CA ILE A 67 0.66 -3.74 -6.89
C ILE A 67 -0.01 -2.44 -7.40
N ASP A 68 0.75 -1.43 -7.84
CA ASP A 68 0.19 -0.22 -8.46
C ASP A 68 -0.70 -0.59 -9.66
N THR A 69 -0.24 -1.48 -10.54
CA THR A 69 -1.00 -1.98 -11.69
C THR A 69 -2.17 -2.83 -11.24
N LYS A 70 -1.97 -3.69 -10.23
CA LYS A 70 -3.07 -4.52 -9.72
C LYS A 70 -4.22 -3.65 -9.18
N LEU A 71 -3.91 -2.60 -8.41
CA LEU A 71 -4.90 -1.68 -7.88
C LEU A 71 -5.51 -0.75 -8.95
N THR A 72 -4.75 -0.36 -9.98
CA THR A 72 -5.23 0.65 -10.95
C THR A 72 -5.84 0.08 -12.21
N ALA A 73 -5.62 -1.19 -12.52
CA ALA A 73 -6.11 -1.86 -13.73
C ALA A 73 -6.78 -3.22 -13.43
N VAL A 74 -6.09 -4.13 -12.73
CA VAL A 74 -6.58 -5.51 -12.53
C VAL A 74 -7.86 -5.56 -11.68
N LEU A 75 -7.84 -5.00 -10.47
CA LEU A 75 -9.02 -4.99 -9.61
C LEU A 75 -10.19 -4.19 -10.21
N PRO A 76 -9.99 -2.99 -10.80
CA PRO A 76 -11.05 -2.30 -11.54
C PRO A 76 -11.72 -3.14 -12.63
N GLU A 77 -10.96 -3.94 -13.37
CA GLU A 77 -11.50 -4.83 -14.40
C GLU A 77 -12.34 -5.95 -13.78
N ILE A 78 -11.80 -6.66 -12.77
CA ILE A 78 -12.48 -7.77 -12.08
C ILE A 78 -13.77 -7.31 -11.41
N LEU A 79 -13.71 -6.21 -10.66
CA LEU A 79 -14.81 -5.69 -9.85
C LEU A 79 -15.71 -4.70 -10.62
N LYS A 80 -15.40 -4.43 -11.89
CA LYS A 80 -16.13 -3.49 -12.76
C LYS A 80 -16.33 -2.12 -12.12
N CYS A 81 -15.27 -1.59 -11.52
CA CYS A 81 -15.29 -0.31 -10.82
C CYS A 81 -14.27 0.68 -11.40
N SER A 82 -14.29 1.92 -10.92
CA SER A 82 -13.29 2.92 -11.31
C SER A 82 -11.94 2.65 -10.63
N SER A 83 -10.88 3.07 -11.30
CA SER A 83 -9.54 3.10 -10.72
C SER A 83 -9.50 4.05 -9.52
N PRO A 84 -8.80 3.72 -8.41
CA PRO A 84 -8.63 4.64 -7.29
C PRO A 84 -7.70 5.81 -7.64
N LYS A 85 -6.97 5.76 -8.77
CA LYS A 85 -5.99 6.77 -9.16
C LYS A 85 -6.61 8.18 -9.19
N GLY A 86 -5.97 9.13 -8.51
CA GLY A 86 -6.43 10.52 -8.41
C GLY A 86 -7.36 10.79 -7.21
N THR A 87 -7.80 9.76 -6.50
CA THR A 87 -8.60 9.91 -5.27
C THR A 87 -7.72 10.14 -4.03
N ARG A 88 -8.34 10.50 -2.90
CA ARG A 88 -7.66 10.66 -1.61
C ARG A 88 -7.07 9.33 -1.09
N CYS A 89 -7.77 8.20 -1.25
CA CYS A 89 -7.23 6.91 -0.78
C CYS A 89 -5.97 6.51 -1.56
N TRP A 90 -5.91 6.85 -2.85
CA TRP A 90 -4.71 6.64 -3.66
C TRP A 90 -3.52 7.49 -3.21
N GLN A 91 -3.74 8.74 -2.80
CA GLN A 91 -2.66 9.56 -2.24
C GLN A 91 -2.12 8.94 -0.94
N GLY A 92 -3.01 8.48 -0.05
CA GLY A 92 -2.63 7.76 1.18
C GLY A 92 -1.84 6.48 0.88
N TYR A 93 -2.28 5.68 -0.09
CA TYR A 93 -1.55 4.52 -0.59
C TYR A 93 -0.15 4.88 -1.08
N ARG A 94 -0.02 5.94 -1.89
CA ARG A 94 1.27 6.35 -2.45
C ARG A 94 2.24 6.78 -1.36
N GLN A 95 1.76 7.46 -0.32
CA GLN A 95 2.58 7.78 0.85
C GLN A 95 3.00 6.51 1.59
N LEU A 96 2.06 5.62 1.92
CA LEU A 96 2.34 4.33 2.58
C LEU A 96 3.39 3.51 1.81
N LYS A 97 3.19 3.34 0.50
CA LYS A 97 4.11 2.63 -0.40
C LYS A 97 5.49 3.27 -0.37
N THR A 98 5.58 4.59 -0.53
CA THR A 98 6.85 5.30 -0.59
C THR A 98 7.62 5.15 0.71
N THR A 99 6.96 5.30 1.86
CA THR A 99 7.59 5.10 3.16
C THR A 99 8.04 3.66 3.34
N ARG A 100 7.21 2.67 2.99
CA ARG A 100 7.57 1.24 3.02
C ARG A 100 8.78 0.95 2.15
N ASP A 101 8.79 1.43 0.90
CA ASP A 101 9.89 1.20 -0.03
C ASP A 101 11.21 1.78 0.52
N ARG A 102 11.17 2.94 1.20
CA ARG A 102 12.34 3.54 1.86
C ARG A 102 12.80 2.77 3.11
N ILE A 103 11.87 2.16 3.84
CA ILE A 103 12.20 1.27 4.97
C ILE A 103 12.92 0.02 4.47
N VAL A 104 12.36 -0.67 3.47
CA VAL A 104 12.84 -1.97 2.98
C VAL A 104 14.08 -1.83 2.08
N HIS A 105 14.17 -0.74 1.30
CA HIS A 105 15.27 -0.48 0.38
C HIS A 105 16.03 0.79 0.78
N MET A 106 16.34 0.91 2.06
CA MET A 106 16.96 2.09 2.65
C MET A 106 18.24 2.50 1.91
N LYS A 107 18.26 3.75 1.41
CA LYS A 107 19.40 4.27 0.65
C LYS A 107 20.32 5.09 1.56
N THR A 108 21.53 5.37 1.08
CA THR A 108 22.50 6.22 1.82
C THR A 108 21.94 7.59 2.18
N LEU A 109 21.09 8.18 1.34
CA LEU A 109 20.42 9.46 1.63
C LEU A 109 19.47 9.37 2.84
N ASP A 110 18.83 8.22 3.05
CA ASP A 110 17.96 7.99 4.21
C ASP A 110 18.74 7.89 5.53
N ARG A 111 20.03 7.53 5.45
CA ARG A 111 20.93 7.37 6.59
C ARG A 111 21.75 8.61 6.93
N ARG A 112 21.90 9.56 5.99
CA ARG A 112 22.71 10.76 6.24
C ARG A 112 21.97 11.72 7.16
N SER A 113 22.62 12.13 8.24
CA SER A 113 22.22 13.32 9.00
C SER A 113 22.17 14.49 8.03
N SER A 114 20.96 14.96 7.80
CA SER A 114 20.66 16.00 6.83
C SER A 114 19.83 17.06 7.55
N GLY A 115 20.01 18.34 7.18
CA GLY A 115 19.23 19.43 7.77
C GLY A 115 17.72 19.26 7.56
N PRO A 116 16.88 20.07 8.23
CA PRO A 116 15.42 19.93 8.22
C PRO A 116 14.78 20.01 6.82
N GLU A 117 15.50 20.58 5.86
CA GLU A 117 15.14 20.72 4.45
C GLU A 117 15.16 19.38 3.69
N VAL A 118 15.88 18.38 4.19
CA VAL A 118 16.03 17.08 3.53
C VAL A 118 15.05 16.09 4.13
N GLU A 119 14.18 15.55 3.27
CA GLU A 119 13.21 14.55 3.68
C GLU A 119 13.88 13.21 3.97
N SER A 120 14.07 12.88 5.25
CA SER A 120 14.62 11.58 5.70
C SER A 120 13.54 10.52 5.84
N VAL A 121 13.94 9.24 5.91
CA VAL A 121 13.00 8.13 6.18
C VAL A 121 12.38 8.29 7.57
N TRP A 122 13.14 8.82 8.52
CA TRP A 122 12.67 9.10 9.88
C TRP A 122 11.55 10.13 9.89
N LYS A 123 11.69 11.23 9.13
CA LYS A 123 10.62 12.21 8.95
C LYS A 123 9.38 11.57 8.32
N ALA A 124 9.58 10.71 7.33
CA ALA A 124 8.47 10.00 6.68
C ALA A 124 7.75 9.01 7.62
N ILE A 125 8.48 8.32 8.51
CA ILE A 125 7.91 7.42 9.53
C ILE A 125 7.13 8.22 10.57
N ILE A 126 7.74 9.26 11.15
CA ILE A 126 7.15 10.07 12.23
C ILE A 126 5.90 10.80 11.77
N LEU A 127 5.90 11.32 10.54
CA LEU A 127 4.77 12.05 9.97
C LEU A 127 3.79 11.15 9.20
N SER A 128 4.01 9.83 9.20
CA SER A 128 3.10 8.91 8.55
C SER A 128 1.75 8.94 9.29
N PRO A 129 0.62 9.11 8.58
CA PRO A 129 -0.67 8.83 9.18
C PRO A 129 -0.76 7.33 9.55
N ALA A 130 -1.77 6.98 10.35
CA ALA A 130 -2.04 5.59 10.75
C ALA A 130 -2.02 4.64 9.53
N PRO A 131 -1.01 3.76 9.40
CA PRO A 131 -0.78 3.01 8.16
C PRO A 131 -1.95 2.11 7.77
N HIS A 132 -2.57 1.48 8.77
CA HIS A 132 -3.74 0.61 8.59
C HIS A 132 -4.95 1.36 8.02
N LEU A 133 -5.13 2.65 8.32
CA LEU A 133 -6.22 3.45 7.74
C LEU A 133 -5.97 3.77 6.26
N ALA A 134 -4.71 4.00 5.88
CA ALA A 134 -4.35 4.18 4.47
C ALA A 134 -4.63 2.92 3.66
N ALA A 135 -4.26 1.74 4.18
CA ALA A 135 -4.59 0.46 3.58
C ALA A 135 -6.12 0.24 3.52
N LYS A 136 -6.82 0.44 4.64
CA LYS A 136 -8.27 0.28 4.70
C LYS A 136 -9.00 1.18 3.70
N ALA A 137 -8.60 2.44 3.54
CA ALA A 137 -9.25 3.35 2.61
C ALA A 137 -9.16 2.88 1.15
N VAL A 138 -8.07 2.19 0.77
CA VAL A 138 -7.95 1.56 -0.55
C VAL A 138 -8.85 0.33 -0.64
N ILE A 139 -8.86 -0.50 0.40
CA ILE A 139 -9.72 -1.70 0.45
C ILE A 139 -11.19 -1.31 0.35
N ASP A 140 -11.62 -0.28 1.09
CA ASP A 140 -12.99 0.25 1.09
C ASP A 140 -13.43 0.72 -0.31
N HIS A 141 -12.52 1.31 -1.10
CA HIS A 141 -12.80 1.72 -2.48
C HIS A 141 -13.25 0.53 -3.34
N PHE A 142 -12.68 -0.66 -3.14
CA PHE A 142 -13.06 -1.87 -3.87
C PHE A 142 -14.19 -2.63 -3.20
N ALA A 143 -14.22 -2.64 -1.87
CA ALA A 143 -15.15 -3.45 -1.10
C ALA A 143 -16.62 -3.11 -1.34
N VAL A 144 -16.93 -1.85 -1.68
CA VAL A 144 -18.30 -1.46 -2.05
C VAL A 144 -18.80 -2.16 -3.32
N HIS A 145 -17.91 -2.71 -4.13
CA HIS A 145 -18.21 -3.43 -5.37
C HIS A 145 -18.07 -4.96 -5.24
N MET A 146 -17.64 -5.46 -4.08
CA MET A 146 -17.54 -6.90 -3.83
C MET A 146 -18.93 -7.49 -3.53
N GLN A 147 -19.21 -8.67 -4.08
CA GLN A 147 -20.43 -9.42 -3.77
C GLN A 147 -20.42 -9.93 -2.33
N ASP A 148 -19.31 -10.57 -1.93
CA ASP A 148 -19.10 -11.07 -0.58
C ASP A 148 -18.00 -10.27 0.11
N LYS A 149 -18.34 -9.64 1.24
CA LYS A 149 -17.37 -8.87 2.03
C LYS A 149 -16.72 -9.77 3.09
N PRO A 150 -15.40 -9.69 3.29
CA PRO A 150 -14.74 -10.44 4.35
C PRO A 150 -15.28 -10.05 5.72
N ALA A 151 -15.44 -11.01 6.62
CA ALA A 151 -15.96 -10.76 7.97
C ALA A 151 -15.11 -9.75 8.77
N TRP A 152 -13.78 -9.76 8.59
CA TRP A 152 -12.90 -8.81 9.25
C TRP A 152 -13.13 -7.36 8.79
N LEU A 153 -13.56 -7.16 7.54
CA LEU A 153 -13.84 -5.83 7.00
C LEU A 153 -15.16 -5.27 7.56
N ILE A 154 -16.16 -6.14 7.70
CA ILE A 154 -17.46 -5.81 8.32
C ILE A 154 -17.27 -5.45 9.79
N ASN A 155 -16.42 -6.20 10.50
CA ASN A 155 -16.14 -6.00 11.92
C ASN A 155 -14.92 -5.11 12.18
N PHE A 156 -14.46 -4.36 11.16
CA PHE A 156 -13.30 -3.50 11.33
C PHE A 156 -13.61 -2.46 12.43
N PRO A 157 -12.76 -2.34 13.47
CA PRO A 157 -13.04 -1.44 14.57
C PRO A 157 -13.14 -0.01 14.04
N ASN A 158 -14.28 0.64 14.26
CA ASN A 158 -14.47 2.05 13.96
C ASN A 158 -13.62 2.87 14.93
N THR A 159 -12.33 3.00 14.64
CA THR A 159 -11.46 3.96 15.33
C THR A 159 -11.88 5.36 14.87
N ARG A 160 -12.67 6.04 15.72
CA ARG A 160 -12.86 7.49 15.67
C ARG A 160 -11.57 8.20 16.04
#